data_AF-A0A7C5XY33-F1
#
_entry.id   AF-A0A7C5XY33-F1
#
_cell.length_a   1.000
_cell.length_b   1.000
_cell.length_c   1.000
_cell.angle_alpha   90.00
_cell.angle_beta   90.00
_cell.angle_gamma   90.00
#
_symmetry.space_group_name_H-M   'P 1'
#
loop_
_entity.id
_entity.type
_entity.pdbx_description
1 polymer ?
#
loop_
_entity_poly.entity_id
_entity_poly.type
_entity_poly.pdbx_seq_one_letter_code
_entity_poly.pdbx_strand_id
1 'polypeptide(L)' 'MARRIIDWGQELGLELLEEKRGGSSDAALSAEVGCPSVCGLGAVGDRFHTSKEWVSRRSLHDRARLAALVIHRFYQL' A
#
# COMPACT_ATOMS: atom_id res chain seq x y z
N MET A 1 -5.45 11.68 0.74
CA MET A 1 -4.29 10.82 1.10
C MET A 1 -3.82 9.99 -0.09
N ALA A 2 -4.68 9.16 -0.69
CA ALA A 2 -4.35 8.29 -1.83
C ALA A 2 -3.64 8.99 -2.99
N ARG A 3 -4.18 10.11 -3.50
CA ARG A 3 -3.56 10.86 -4.60
C ARG A 3 -2.10 11.24 -4.35
N ARG A 4 -1.76 11.71 -3.15
CA ARG A 4 -0.37 12.05 -2.78
C ARG A 4 0.54 10.84 -2.83
N ILE A 5 0.08 9.70 -2.33
CA ILE A 5 0.85 8.45 -2.35
C ILE A 5 1.07 7.98 -3.80
N ILE A 6 0.06 8.11 -4.67
CA ILE A 6 0.20 7.79 -6.10
C ILE A 6 1.26 8.68 -6.75
N ASP A 7 1.19 9.99 -6.53
CA ASP A 7 2.17 10.94 -7.08
C ASP A 7 3.60 10.63 -6.57
N TRP A 8 3.77 10.33 -5.27
CA TRP A 8 5.06 9.91 -4.71
C TRP A 8 5.54 8.55 -5.22
N GLY A 9 4.62 7.64 -5.56
CA GLY A 9 4.95 6.39 -6.23
C GLY A 9 5.58 6.63 -7.60
N GLN A 10 5.06 7.61 -8.36
CA GLN A 10 5.61 7.98 -9.66
C GLN A 10 7.05 8.52 -9.55
N GLU A 11 7.39 9.26 -8.49
CA GLU A 11 8.77 9.70 -8.21
C GLU A 11 9.74 8.51 -8.07
N LEU A 12 9.25 7.36 -7.60
CA LEU A 12 10.01 6.12 -7.49
C LEU A 12 9.96 5.24 -8.75
N GLY A 13 9.31 5.71 -9.83
CA GLY A 13 9.07 4.92 -11.04
C GLY A 13 8.06 3.80 -10.84
N LEU A 14 7.19 3.90 -9.83
CA LEU A 14 6.14 2.92 -9.53
C LEU A 14 4.79 3.39 -10.05
N GLU A 15 4.09 2.51 -10.74
CA GLU A 15 2.69 2.71 -11.11
C GLU A 15 1.79 2.18 -9.98
N LEU A 16 1.04 3.08 -9.35
CA LEU A 16 0.08 2.76 -8.30
C LEU A 16 -1.33 3.01 -8.82
N LEU A 17 -2.19 2.00 -8.68
CA LEU A 17 -3.58 2.05 -9.11
C LEU A 17 -4.49 1.92 -7.88
N GLU A 18 -5.56 2.70 -7.87
CA GLU A 18 -6.66 2.48 -6.95
C GLU A 18 -7.47 1.28 -7.43
N GLU A 19 -7.75 0.36 -6.52
CA GLU A 19 -8.47 -0.87 -6.83
C GLU A 19 -9.48 -1.16 -5.74
N LYS A 20 -10.67 -1.62 -6.16
CA LYS A 20 -11.65 -2.18 -5.23
C LYS A 20 -11.39 -3.68 -5.08
N ARG A 21 -11.01 -4.10 -3.88
CA ARG A 21 -10.91 -5.52 -3.50
C ARG A 21 -12.02 -5.88 -2.52
N GLY A 22 -12.45 -7.14 -2.54
CA GLY A 22 -13.37 -7.67 -1.53
C GLY A 22 -12.69 -7.90 -0.18
N GLY A 23 -13.47 -7.97 0.90
CA GLY A 23 -12.98 -8.25 2.25
C GLY A 23 -12.90 -7.00 3.15
N SER A 24 -12.16 -7.13 4.25
CA SER A 24 -11.90 -6.08 5.24
C SER A 24 -10.40 -6.00 5.55
N SER A 25 -9.96 -4.88 6.12
CA SER A 25 -8.57 -4.64 6.53
C SER A 25 -8.53 -3.77 7.79
N ASP A 26 -7.41 -3.78 8.51
CA ASP A 26 -7.21 -2.89 9.66
C ASP A 26 -7.39 -1.41 9.27
N ALA A 27 -6.97 -1.05 8.04
CA ALA A 27 -7.16 0.28 7.48
C ALA A 27 -8.64 0.64 7.26
N ALA A 28 -9.50 -0.35 6.99
CA ALA A 28 -10.94 -0.12 6.90
C ALA A 28 -11.55 0.15 8.28
N LEU A 29 -11.13 -0.61 9.30
CA LEU A 29 -11.57 -0.43 10.68
C LEU A 29 -11.14 0.93 11.25
N SER A 30 -9.88 1.33 11.02
CA SER A 30 -9.39 2.63 11.46
C SER A 30 -10.07 3.79 10.71
N ALA A 31 -10.38 3.61 9.42
CA ALA A 31 -11.16 4.59 8.67
C ALA A 31 -12.59 4.77 9.21
N GLU A 32 -13.22 3.68 9.66
CA GLU A 32 -14.58 3.71 10.23
C GLU A 32 -14.68 4.57 11.49
N VAL A 33 -13.62 4.62 12.30
CA VAL A 33 -13.54 5.49 13.49
C VAL A 33 -12.99 6.89 13.19
N GLY A 34 -12.91 7.27 11.91
CA GLY A 34 -12.52 8.61 11.47
C GLY A 34 -11.01 8.83 11.35
N CYS A 35 -10.17 7.79 11.47
CA CYS A 35 -8.73 7.90 11.25
C CYS A 35 -8.39 7.70 9.75
N PRO A 36 -7.92 8.73 9.02
CA PRO A 36 -7.59 8.60 7.60
C PRO A 36 -6.57 7.48 7.37
N SER A 37 -6.97 6.44 6.64
CA SER A 37 -6.18 5.22 6.47
C SER A 37 -6.20 4.77 5.01
N VAL A 38 -5.08 4.23 4.52
CA VAL A 38 -4.96 3.70 3.15
C VAL A 38 -4.53 2.24 3.26
N CYS A 39 -5.27 1.36 2.56
CA CYS A 39 -4.94 -0.06 2.43
C CYS A 39 -4.11 -0.30 1.16
N GLY A 40 -3.44 -1.45 1.08
CA GLY A 40 -2.88 -1.96 -0.18
C GLY A 40 -1.49 -1.43 -0.56
N LEU A 41 -0.72 -0.87 0.37
CA LEU A 41 0.67 -0.43 0.13
C LEU A 41 1.71 -1.55 0.26
N GLY A 42 1.27 -2.79 0.52
CA GLY A 42 2.12 -3.96 0.73
C GLY A 42 2.75 -4.54 -0.54
N ALA A 43 3.51 -5.61 -0.35
CA ALA A 43 4.12 -6.40 -1.42
C ALA A 43 3.09 -6.91 -2.43
N VAL A 44 3.51 -7.09 -3.68
CA VAL A 44 2.67 -7.73 -4.71
C VAL A 44 2.70 -9.23 -4.48
N GLY A 45 1.53 -9.83 -4.30
CA GLY A 45 1.36 -11.27 -4.08
C GLY A 45 -0.10 -11.66 -4.32
N ASP A 46 -0.38 -12.95 -4.22
CA ASP A 46 -1.72 -13.50 -4.44
C ASP A 46 -1.88 -14.89 -3.79
N ARG A 47 -3.09 -15.45 -3.85
CA ARG A 47 -3.50 -16.75 -3.31
C ARG A 47 -3.32 -16.84 -1.79
N PHE A 48 -3.58 -15.71 -1.13
CA PHE A 48 -3.55 -15.58 0.32
C PHE A 48 -4.34 -16.70 1.00
N HIS A 49 -3.82 -17.21 2.11
CA HIS A 49 -4.43 -18.29 2.90
C HIS A 49 -4.52 -19.64 2.16
N THR A 50 -3.60 -19.89 1.22
CA THR A 50 -3.50 -21.18 0.53
C THR A 50 -2.06 -21.69 0.55
N SER A 51 -1.86 -22.98 0.32
CA SER A 51 -0.52 -23.55 0.11
C SER A 51 0.20 -23.04 -1.15
N LYS A 52 -0.51 -22.29 -2.00
CA LYS A 52 0.00 -21.68 -3.22
C LYS A 52 0.21 -20.17 -3.08
N GLU A 53 0.12 -19.64 -1.86
CA GLU A 53 0.41 -18.24 -1.56
C GLU A 53 1.82 -17.88 -2.02
N TRP A 54 1.96 -16.70 -2.62
CA TRP A 54 3.23 -16.24 -3.14
C TRP A 54 3.36 -14.72 -3.06
N VAL A 55 4.61 -14.27 -3.09
CA VAL A 55 4.97 -12.86 -3.12
C VAL A 55 6.06 -12.62 -4.16
N SER A 56 5.95 -11.52 -4.91
CA SER A 56 6.98 -11.08 -5.84
C SER A 56 8.18 -10.55 -5.06
N ARG A 57 9.31 -11.25 -5.15
CA ARG A 57 10.58 -10.83 -4.54
C ARG A 57 11.01 -9.43 -4.95
N ARG A 58 10.81 -9.06 -6.23
CA ARG A 58 11.12 -7.72 -6.74
C ARG A 58 10.27 -6.65 -6.04
N SER A 59 8.99 -6.94 -5.84
CA SER A 59 8.07 -5.99 -5.21
C SER A 59 8.43 -5.64 -3.76
N LEU A 60 9.16 -6.51 -3.06
CA LEU A 60 9.56 -6.24 -1.67
C LEU A 60 10.41 -4.97 -1.56
N HIS A 61 11.39 -4.81 -2.46
CA HIS A 61 12.26 -3.64 -2.46
C HIS A 61 11.50 -2.37 -2.86
N ASP A 62 10.68 -2.45 -3.90
CA ASP A 62 9.90 -1.32 -4.40
C ASP A 62 8.92 -0.81 -3.34
N ARG A 63 8.24 -1.73 -2.64
CA ARG A 63 7.26 -1.40 -1.60
C ARG A 63 7.90 -0.92 -0.31
N ALA A 64 9.08 -1.44 0.06
CA ALA A 64 9.84 -0.91 1.18
C ALA A 64 10.27 0.55 0.95
N ARG A 65 10.73 0.89 -0.26
CA ARG A 65 11.06 2.27 -0.64
C ARG A 65 9.84 3.18 -0.59
N LEU A 66 8.71 2.72 -1.14
CA LEU A 66 7.44 3.46 -1.08
C LEU A 66 7.00 3.71 0.37
N ALA A 67 7.04 2.70 1.23
CA ALA A 67 6.66 2.83 2.64
C ALA A 67 7.53 3.86 3.36
N ALA A 68 8.86 3.80 3.18
CA ALA A 68 9.78 4.76 3.77
C ALA A 68 9.49 6.20 3.29
N LEU A 69 9.28 6.39 1.98
CA LEU A 69 8.95 7.70 1.41
C LEU A 69 7.63 8.24 1.96
N VAL A 70 6.58 7.42 2.01
CA VAL A 70 5.26 7.81 2.51
C VAL A 70 5.34 8.23 3.97
N ILE A 71 5.98 7.42 4.83
CA ILE A 71 6.17 7.75 6.26
C ILE A 71 6.94 9.07 6.39
N HIS A 72 8.07 9.20 5.67
CA HIS A 72 8.90 10.40 5.73
C HIS A 72 8.11 11.66 5.33
N ARG A 73 7.38 11.62 4.20
CA ARG A 73 6.65 12.78 3.69
C ARG A 73 5.46 13.15 4.59
N PHE A 74 4.71 12.18 5.10
CA PHE A 74 3.60 12.49 6.02
C PHE A 74 4.07 13.01 7.36
N TYR A 75 5.23 12.57 7.85
CA TYR A 75 5.81 13.11 9.09
C TYR A 75 6.25 14.57 8.97
N GLN A 76 6.47 15.07 7.75
CA GLN A 76 6.91 16.44 7.49
C GLN A 76 5.76 17.40 7.17
N LEU A 77 4.51 16.91 7.13
CA LEU A 77 3.31 17.73 6.94
C LEU A 77 2.75 18.19 8.29
#